data_AF-A0A0G1NJV8-F1
#
_entry.id   AF-A0A0G1NJV8-F1
#
_cell.length_a   1.000
_cell.length_b   1.000
_cell.length_c   1.000
_cell.angle_alpha   90.00
_cell.angle_beta   90.00
_cell.angle_gamma   90.00
#
_symmetry.space_group_name_H-M   'P 1'
#
loop_
_entity.id
_entity.type
_entity.pdbx_description
1 polymer ?
#
loop_
_entity_poly.entity_id
_entity_poly.type
_entity_poly.pdbx_seq_one_letter_code
_entity_poly.pdbx_strand_id
1 'polypeptide(L)'
;MQKKSIQGFTLIEMLIVIAVISILAGIVLVGVTGFQETARDTKRIGDLRGVQNSLELYYTRCGFYPQTTGGGANCSGGTNITTWAQLAQAMKSVGIISDESKLPVDPKDANDEYAYESPDGFVYVLRVTLE
;
A
#
# COMPACT_ATOMS: atom_id res chain seq x y z
N MET A 1 18.23 61.89 15.42
CA MET A 1 18.60 60.58 14.82
C MET A 1 18.92 59.61 15.94
N GLN A 2 18.01 58.68 16.27
CA GLN A 2 18.29 57.65 17.29
C GLN A 2 19.14 56.53 16.68
N LYS A 3 20.35 56.32 17.22
CA LYS A 3 21.22 55.20 16.83
C LYS A 3 20.64 53.90 17.43
N LYS A 4 20.16 52.99 16.58
CA LYS A 4 19.91 51.59 16.98
C LYS A 4 21.26 50.94 17.30
N SER A 5 21.41 50.40 18.51
CA SER A 5 22.53 49.52 18.84
C SER A 5 22.32 48.19 18.13
N ILE A 6 23.25 47.81 17.27
CA ILE A 6 23.31 46.45 16.72
C ILE A 6 23.95 45.58 17.80
N GLN A 7 23.15 44.74 18.45
CA GLN A 7 23.65 43.72 19.37
C GLN A 7 24.22 42.58 18.53
N GLY A 8 25.52 42.29 18.71
CA GLY A 8 26.22 41.19 18.07
C GLY A 8 26.18 39.93 18.96
N PHE A 9 26.18 38.76 18.32
CA PHE A 9 26.29 37.47 19.00
C PHE A 9 27.72 37.22 19.49
N THR A 10 27.86 36.52 20.62
CA THR A 10 29.15 36.11 21.16
C THR A 10 29.61 34.78 20.55
N LEU A 11 30.93 34.56 20.49
CA LEU A 11 31.51 33.29 20.01
C LEU A 11 31.11 32.10 20.88
N ILE A 12 30.99 32.32 22.20
CA ILE A 12 30.59 31.28 23.14
C ILE A 12 29.13 30.86 22.94
N GLU A 13 28.25 31.79 22.58
CA GLU A 13 26.86 31.47 22.26
C GLU A 13 26.77 30.57 21.03
N MET A 14 27.56 30.84 19.99
CA MET A 14 27.58 29.98 18.80
C MET A 14 28.19 28.60 19.09
N LEU A 15 29.16 28.51 20.01
CA LEU A 15 29.77 27.25 20.44
C LEU A 15 28.79 26.35 21.18
N ILE A 16 27.98 26.92 22.08
CA ILE A 16 26.96 26.16 22.81
C ILE A 16 25.85 25.69 21.86
N VAL A 17 25.44 26.52 20.91
CA VAL A 17 24.38 26.19 19.94
C VAL A 17 24.77 24.98 19.09
N ILE A 18 25.98 24.95 18.52
CA ILE A 18 26.43 23.80 17.72
C ILE A 18 26.62 22.53 18.55
N ALA A 19 27.02 22.67 19.83
CA ALA A 19 27.14 21.53 20.75
C ALA A 19 25.77 20.93 21.10
N VAL A 20 24.73 21.75 21.26
CA VAL A 20 23.37 21.25 21.47
C VAL A 20 22.81 20.61 20.20
N ILE A 21 23.03 21.21 19.03
CA ILE A 21 22.56 20.66 17.74
C ILE A 21 23.20 19.29 17.47
N SER A 22 24.49 19.09 17.77
CA SER A 22 25.17 17.81 17.52
C SER A 22 24.62 16.67 18.39
N ILE A 23 24.28 16.95 19.66
CA ILE A 23 23.66 15.98 20.57
C ILE A 23 22.25 15.62 20.09
N LEU A 24 21.43 16.63 19.76
CA LEU A 24 20.06 16.41 19.30
C LEU A 24 20.03 15.66 17.96
N ALA A 25 20.94 15.98 17.03
CA ALA A 25 21.06 15.30 15.74
C ALA A 25 21.35 13.81 15.90
N GLY A 26 22.19 13.42 16.87
CA GLY A 26 22.50 12.02 17.16
C GLY A 26 21.29 11.21 17.66
N ILE A 27 20.44 11.82 18.51
CA ILE A 27 19.25 11.14 19.08
C ILE A 27 18.18 10.91 18.02
N VAL A 28 17.97 11.87 17.12
CA VAL A 28 16.91 11.79 16.08
C VAL A 28 17.14 10.63 15.12
N LEU A 29 18.40 10.29 14.81
CA LEU A 29 18.72 9.26 13.82
C LEU A 29 18.34 7.84 14.26
N VAL A 30 18.34 7.55 15.56
CA VAL A 30 18.11 6.21 16.10
C VAL A 30 16.61 5.82 16.10
N GLY A 31 15.69 6.78 15.96
CA GLY A 31 14.25 6.55 16.17
C GLY A 31 13.38 6.26 14.93
N VAL A 32 13.91 6.32 13.70
CA VAL A 32 13.08 6.43 12.49
C VAL A 32 12.92 5.12 11.70
N THR A 33 13.70 4.08 11.98
CA THR A 33 13.80 2.93 11.06
C THR A 33 12.58 2.00 11.04
N GLY A 34 11.84 1.83 12.14
CA GLY A 34 10.71 0.87 12.20
C GLY A 34 9.33 1.43 11.84
N PHE A 35 9.11 2.75 11.94
CA PHE A 35 7.78 3.34 11.72
C PHE A 35 7.31 3.25 10.27
N GLN A 36 8.24 3.30 9.32
CA GLN A 36 7.90 3.26 7.90
C GLN A 36 7.48 1.85 7.46
N GLU A 37 8.09 0.80 8.03
CA GLU A 37 7.73 -0.60 7.77
C GLU A 37 6.31 -0.90 8.25
N THR A 38 6.01 -0.58 9.51
CA THR A 38 4.66 -0.77 10.08
C THR A 38 3.58 0.02 9.33
N ALA A 39 3.91 1.23 8.85
CA ALA A 39 2.98 2.03 8.05
C ALA A 39 2.67 1.38 6.70
N ARG A 40 3.67 0.80 6.02
CA ARG A 40 3.49 0.05 4.77
C ARG A 40 2.69 -1.23 4.99
N ASP A 41 2.95 -1.97 6.06
CA ASP A 41 2.17 -3.17 6.40
C ASP A 41 0.71 -2.85 6.72
N THR A 42 0.48 -1.77 7.46
CA THR A 42 -0.88 -1.29 7.73
C THR A 42 -1.61 -0.94 6.44
N LYS A 43 -0.90 -0.30 5.49
CA LYS A 43 -1.42 -0.02 4.16
C LYS A 43 -1.75 -1.30 3.39
N ARG A 44 -0.84 -2.29 3.36
CA ARG A 44 -1.05 -3.60 2.71
C ARG A 44 -2.30 -4.32 3.23
N ILE A 45 -2.49 -4.32 4.54
CA ILE A 45 -3.66 -4.92 5.18
C ILE A 45 -4.95 -4.17 4.79
N GLY A 46 -4.92 -2.84 4.78
CA GLY A 46 -6.06 -2.01 4.35
C GLY A 46 -6.42 -2.24 2.87
N ASP A 47 -5.40 -2.33 2.03
CA ASP A 47 -5.50 -2.61 0.61
C ASP A 47 -6.18 -3.97 0.37
N LEU A 48 -5.77 -5.03 1.08
CA LEU A 48 -6.43 -6.35 1.02
C LEU A 48 -7.91 -6.32 1.40
N ARG A 49 -8.30 -5.52 2.41
CA ARG A 49 -9.71 -5.34 2.78
C ARG A 49 -10.51 -4.66 1.69
N GLY A 50 -9.92 -3.70 0.98
CA GLY A 50 -10.53 -3.06 -0.18
C GLY A 50 -10.80 -4.06 -1.32
N VAL A 51 -9.85 -4.96 -1.56
CA VAL A 51 -10.00 -6.03 -2.56
C VAL A 51 -11.05 -7.05 -2.14
N GLN A 52 -11.08 -7.45 -0.86
CA GLN A 52 -12.14 -8.30 -0.33
C GLN A 52 -13.53 -7.73 -0.60
N ASN A 53 -13.76 -6.44 -0.31
CA ASN A 53 -15.06 -5.82 -0.60
C ASN A 53 -15.42 -5.87 -2.09
N SER A 54 -14.42 -5.73 -2.97
CA SER A 54 -14.62 -5.83 -4.43
C SER A 54 -14.95 -7.26 -4.86
N LEU A 55 -14.34 -8.27 -4.23
CA LEU A 55 -14.64 -9.68 -4.44
C LEU A 55 -16.05 -10.05 -3.97
N GLU A 56 -16.50 -9.53 -2.83
CA GLU A 56 -17.87 -9.73 -2.36
C GLU A 56 -18.91 -9.13 -3.32
N LEU A 57 -18.61 -7.94 -3.87
CA LEU A 57 -19.45 -7.35 -4.90
C LEU A 57 -19.44 -8.20 -6.19
N TYR A 58 -18.30 -8.80 -6.53
CA TYR A 58 -18.19 -9.72 -7.66
C TYR A 58 -19.07 -10.95 -7.45
N TYR A 59 -18.98 -11.58 -6.28
CA TYR A 59 -19.83 -12.70 -5.91
C TYR A 59 -21.32 -12.34 -5.97
N THR A 60 -21.69 -11.16 -5.49
CA THR A 60 -23.07 -10.67 -5.56
C THR A 60 -23.58 -10.54 -7.01
N ARG A 61 -22.70 -10.22 -7.97
CA ARG A 61 -23.06 -10.05 -9.39
C ARG A 61 -23.03 -11.34 -10.19
N CYS A 62 -22.02 -12.18 -9.97
CA CYS A 62 -21.77 -13.38 -10.78
C CYS A 62 -22.20 -14.69 -10.09
N GLY A 63 -22.42 -14.69 -8.77
CA GLY A 63 -22.73 -15.89 -7.97
C GLY A 63 -21.52 -16.76 -7.63
N PHE A 64 -20.31 -16.35 -8.01
CA PHE A 64 -19.05 -17.01 -7.74
C PHE A 64 -17.92 -15.98 -7.75
N TYR A 65 -16.79 -16.27 -7.09
CA TYR A 65 -15.56 -15.48 -7.15
C TYR A 65 -14.77 -15.81 -8.43
N PRO A 66 -13.96 -14.88 -8.96
CA PRO A 66 -13.17 -15.12 -10.17
C PRO A 66 -12.28 -16.36 -10.02
N GLN A 67 -12.45 -17.40 -10.84
CA GLN A 67 -11.79 -18.68 -10.57
C GLN A 67 -10.39 -18.77 -11.18
N THR A 68 -9.44 -19.37 -10.46
CA THR A 68 -8.11 -19.73 -10.98
C THR A 68 -8.19 -20.83 -12.04
N THR A 69 -9.20 -21.69 -11.98
CA THR A 69 -9.33 -22.85 -12.88
C THR A 69 -10.78 -23.12 -13.22
N GLY A 70 -11.09 -23.16 -14.52
CA GLY A 70 -12.39 -23.61 -15.03
C GLY A 70 -13.53 -22.58 -14.91
N GLY A 71 -13.30 -21.45 -14.25
CA GLY A 71 -14.28 -20.36 -14.16
C GLY A 71 -13.99 -19.17 -15.03
N GLY A 72 -15.02 -18.41 -15.33
CA GLY A 72 -14.90 -17.21 -16.15
C GLY A 72 -14.47 -15.99 -15.37
N ALA A 73 -13.73 -15.12 -16.04
CA ALA A 73 -13.46 -13.76 -15.57
C ALA A 73 -14.72 -12.87 -15.53
N ASN A 74 -15.78 -13.19 -16.31
CA ASN A 74 -16.82 -12.21 -16.67
C ASN A 74 -18.26 -12.71 -16.42
N CYS A 75 -18.56 -13.26 -15.24
CA CYS A 75 -19.84 -13.93 -14.93
C CYS A 75 -20.29 -15.03 -15.94
N SER A 76 -19.50 -15.34 -16.97
CA SER A 76 -19.95 -16.06 -18.18
C SER A 76 -19.07 -17.25 -18.56
N GLY A 77 -18.12 -17.65 -17.68
CA GLY A 77 -17.15 -18.71 -18.01
C GLY A 77 -16.07 -18.25 -19.01
N GLY A 78 -14.85 -18.78 -18.94
CA GLY A 78 -13.92 -18.72 -20.09
C GLY A 78 -12.52 -18.10 -19.88
N THR A 79 -12.10 -17.68 -18.69
CA THR A 79 -10.70 -17.26 -18.48
C THR A 79 -10.25 -17.53 -17.05
N ASN A 80 -9.26 -18.40 -16.92
CA ASN A 80 -8.58 -18.69 -15.66
C ASN A 80 -7.85 -17.44 -15.14
N ILE A 81 -8.08 -17.10 -13.87
CA ILE A 81 -7.45 -15.97 -13.19
C ILE A 81 -6.22 -16.46 -12.46
N THR A 82 -5.06 -16.38 -13.09
CA THR A 82 -3.77 -16.81 -12.50
C THR A 82 -2.88 -15.66 -12.07
N THR A 83 -3.20 -14.43 -12.48
CA THR A 83 -2.43 -13.23 -12.14
C THR A 83 -3.34 -12.16 -11.54
N TRP A 84 -2.73 -11.24 -10.80
CA TRP A 84 -3.43 -10.10 -10.21
C TRP A 84 -4.02 -9.17 -11.28
N ALA A 85 -3.32 -8.96 -12.39
CA ALA A 85 -3.84 -8.21 -13.52
C ALA A 85 -5.10 -8.85 -14.14
N GLN A 86 -5.14 -10.19 -14.25
CA GLN A 86 -6.32 -10.90 -14.72
C GLN A 86 -7.50 -10.74 -13.76
N LEU A 87 -7.24 -10.71 -12.45
CA LEU A 87 -8.26 -10.41 -11.44
C LEU A 87 -8.84 -9.00 -11.66
N ALA A 88 -7.97 -8.02 -11.90
CA ALA A 88 -8.38 -6.65 -12.19
C ALA A 88 -9.31 -6.60 -13.42
N GLN A 89 -8.95 -7.31 -14.49
CA GLN A 89 -9.75 -7.41 -15.71
C GLN A 89 -11.11 -8.06 -15.44
N ALA A 90 -11.16 -9.10 -14.63
CA ALA A 90 -12.40 -9.74 -14.20
C ALA A 90 -13.30 -8.75 -13.43
N MET A 91 -12.76 -8.00 -12.48
CA MET A 91 -13.56 -7.01 -11.74
C MET A 91 -14.03 -5.86 -12.64
N LYS A 92 -13.21 -5.44 -13.60
CA LYS A 92 -13.53 -4.38 -14.56
C LYS A 92 -14.63 -4.79 -15.53
N SER A 93 -14.61 -6.03 -16.03
CA SER A 93 -15.60 -6.53 -16.98
C SER A 93 -17.02 -6.53 -16.42
N VAL A 94 -17.15 -6.73 -15.10
CA VAL A 94 -18.43 -6.71 -14.38
C VAL A 94 -18.74 -5.31 -13.81
N GLY A 95 -17.90 -4.31 -14.08
CA GLY A 95 -18.11 -2.90 -13.70
C GLY A 95 -17.97 -2.63 -12.20
N ILE A 96 -17.11 -3.37 -11.51
CA ILE A 96 -16.81 -3.17 -10.08
C ILE A 96 -15.71 -2.14 -9.91
N ILE A 97 -14.66 -2.23 -10.72
CA ILE A 97 -13.61 -1.23 -10.81
C ILE A 97 -13.66 -0.54 -12.17
N SER A 98 -13.35 0.76 -12.19
CA SER A 98 -13.33 1.56 -13.42
C SER A 98 -12.05 1.36 -14.23
N ASP A 99 -10.96 0.96 -13.58
CA ASP A 99 -9.66 0.72 -14.20
C ASP A 99 -8.87 -0.33 -13.42
N GLU A 100 -8.01 -1.07 -14.13
CA GLU A 100 -7.15 -2.11 -13.57
C GLU A 100 -6.09 -1.54 -12.62
N SER A 101 -5.73 -0.26 -12.82
CA SER A 101 -4.86 0.52 -11.93
C SER A 101 -5.44 0.80 -10.54
N LYS A 102 -6.71 0.43 -10.29
CA LYS A 102 -7.37 0.61 -8.99
C LYS A 102 -7.15 -0.53 -8.02
N LEU A 103 -6.66 -1.68 -8.49
CA LEU A 103 -6.17 -2.67 -7.55
C LEU A 103 -4.88 -2.17 -6.89
N PRO A 104 -4.70 -2.41 -5.58
CA PRO A 104 -3.48 -2.05 -4.89
C PRO A 104 -2.24 -2.66 -5.52
N VAL A 105 -1.16 -1.89 -5.49
CA VAL A 105 0.21 -2.30 -5.83
C VAL A 105 1.03 -2.13 -4.56
N ASP A 106 2.02 -3.01 -4.34
CA ASP A 106 2.82 -2.97 -3.14
C ASP A 106 3.55 -1.60 -3.01
N PRO A 107 3.57 -1.00 -1.80
CA PRO A 107 4.16 0.33 -1.61
C PRO A 107 5.68 0.43 -1.82
N LYS A 108 6.40 -0.71 -1.84
CA LYS A 108 7.86 -0.77 -1.88
C LYS A 108 8.37 -1.27 -3.23
N ASP A 109 7.75 -2.30 -3.80
CA ASP A 109 8.11 -2.81 -5.13
C ASP A 109 6.87 -3.05 -5.98
N ALA A 110 6.80 -2.44 -7.16
CA ALA A 110 5.68 -2.64 -8.08
C ALA A 110 5.59 -4.10 -8.62
N ASN A 111 6.64 -4.90 -8.43
CA ASN A 111 6.70 -6.30 -8.84
C ASN A 111 6.39 -7.30 -7.71
N ASP A 112 6.39 -6.87 -6.44
CA ASP A 112 5.90 -7.69 -5.33
C ASP A 112 4.37 -7.63 -5.33
N GLU A 113 3.79 -8.50 -6.13
CA GLU A 113 2.36 -8.46 -6.42
C GLU A 113 1.56 -9.17 -5.33
N TYR A 114 0.43 -8.58 -4.95
CA TYR A 114 -0.58 -9.29 -4.18
C TYR A 114 -1.02 -10.53 -4.97
N ALA A 115 -1.18 -11.66 -4.29
CA ALA A 115 -1.61 -12.89 -4.94
C ALA A 115 -3.07 -13.20 -4.62
N TYR A 116 -3.77 -13.72 -5.63
CA TYR A 116 -5.16 -14.15 -5.53
C TYR A 116 -5.30 -15.54 -6.14
N GLU A 117 -5.98 -16.43 -5.44
CA GLU A 117 -6.30 -17.78 -5.91
C GLU A 117 -7.74 -18.15 -5.50
N SER A 118 -8.50 -18.78 -6.40
CA SER A 118 -9.84 -19.32 -6.11
C SER A 118 -10.10 -20.59 -6.93
N PRO A 119 -9.80 -21.78 -6.38
CA PRO A 119 -9.84 -23.02 -7.15
C PRO A 119 -11.22 -23.32 -7.77
N ASP A 120 -12.28 -23.01 -7.03
CA ASP A 120 -13.65 -23.44 -7.30
C ASP A 120 -14.66 -22.29 -7.40
N GLY A 121 -14.24 -21.04 -7.19
CA GLY A 121 -15.13 -19.88 -7.23
C GLY A 121 -16.03 -19.73 -6.02
N PHE A 122 -15.90 -20.58 -5.02
CA PHE A 122 -16.66 -20.48 -3.76
C PHE A 122 -15.75 -20.10 -2.60
N VAL A 123 -14.46 -20.46 -2.68
CA VAL A 123 -13.44 -20.05 -1.74
C VAL A 123 -12.36 -19.28 -2.47
N TYR A 124 -11.83 -18.24 -1.84
CA TYR A 124 -10.69 -17.51 -2.35
C TYR A 124 -9.63 -17.33 -1.26
N VAL A 125 -8.39 -17.10 -1.70
CA VAL A 125 -7.25 -16.77 -0.85
C VAL A 125 -6.61 -15.49 -1.39
N LEU A 126 -6.43 -14.50 -0.51
CA LEU A 126 -5.62 -13.32 -0.77
C LEU A 126 -4.32 -13.44 0.02
N ARG A 127 -3.19 -13.18 -0.62
CA ARG A 127 -1.87 -13.22 0.02
C ARG A 127 -1.12 -11.93 -0.23
N VAL A 128 -0.39 -11.50 0.80
CA VAL A 128 0.61 -10.43 0.73
C VAL A 128 1.77 -10.83 1.62
N THR A 129 2.99 -10.45 1.24
CA THR A 129 4.18 -10.60 2.07
C THR A 129 4.38 -9.30 2.86
N LEU A 130 4.52 -9.41 4.18
CA LEU A 130 4.86 -8.27 5.03
C LEU A 130 6.38 -8.12 5.13
N GLU A 131 6.83 -6.93 5.53
CA GLU A 131 8.26 -6.62 5.67
C GLU A 131 8.91 -7.21 6.93
#